data_AF-A0A5N5DEX2-F1
#
_entry.id   AF-A0A5N5DEX2-F1
#
_cell.length_a   1.000
_cell.length_b   1.000
_cell.length_c   1.000
_cell.angle_alpha   90.00
_cell.angle_beta   90.00
_cell.angle_gamma   90.00
#
_symmetry.space_group_name_H-M   'P 1'
#
loop_
_entity.id
_entity.type
_entity.pdbx_description
1 polymer ?
#
loop_
_entity_poly.entity_id
_entity_poly.type
_entity_poly.pdbx_seq_one_letter_code
_entity_poly.pdbx_strand_id
1 'polypeptide(L)'
;MRLPYVPNPPQFQSEADQAIVRRVQERRAEQGLQELDLALLHSPPVADGWNSFLGAIRSRTSLSASLRETAICRVAVLNCAWYEWMQHAPLLRATGELDERDMEYIVRRRSKSQTQRPGGTATEENLEPSSRLTEKHLAVLDYTDGMTMDVTVPDEVFERLRALFSEREIVEITATVGAYNCVSRFLVALDVGEKNADTGPDQ
;
A
#
# COMPACT_ATOMS: atom_id res chain seq x y z
N MET A 1 -17.80 3.65 3.23
CA MET A 1 -17.87 2.20 3.45
C MET A 1 -19.22 1.66 3.03
N ARG A 2 -19.23 0.52 2.32
CA ARG A 2 -20.43 -0.14 1.78
C ARG A 2 -21.14 -1.07 2.78
N LEU A 3 -20.51 -1.32 3.92
CA LEU A 3 -21.05 -2.03 5.07
C LEU A 3 -20.96 -1.13 6.31
N PRO A 4 -21.84 -1.26 7.31
CA PRO A 4 -21.58 -0.64 8.60
C PRO A 4 -20.29 -1.21 9.20
N TYR A 5 -19.46 -0.39 9.84
CA TYR A 5 -18.35 -0.89 10.64
C TYR A 5 -18.86 -1.74 11.82
N VAL A 6 -18.05 -2.68 12.31
CA VAL A 6 -18.39 -3.33 13.59
C VAL A 6 -18.48 -2.27 14.70
N PRO A 7 -19.30 -2.49 15.76
CA PRO A 7 -19.36 -1.57 16.89
C PRO A 7 -17.97 -1.28 17.47
N ASN A 8 -17.76 -0.07 17.96
CA ASN A 8 -16.55 0.31 18.68
C ASN A 8 -16.93 0.79 20.10
N PRO A 9 -16.66 -0.01 21.15
CA PRO A 9 -15.83 -1.22 21.17
C PRO A 9 -16.51 -2.45 20.51
N PRO A 10 -15.73 -3.37 19.89
CA PRO A 10 -16.29 -4.58 19.30
C PRO A 10 -16.91 -5.52 20.33
N GLN A 11 -18.06 -6.11 19.99
CA GLN A 11 -18.85 -6.96 20.89
C GLN A 11 -18.96 -8.38 20.30
N PHE A 12 -17.99 -9.25 20.62
CA PHE A 12 -18.03 -10.67 20.22
C PHE A 12 -18.32 -11.56 21.43
N GLN A 13 -19.09 -12.62 21.22
CA GLN A 13 -19.42 -13.60 22.27
C GLN A 13 -18.35 -14.68 22.44
N SER A 14 -17.68 -15.06 21.35
CA SER A 14 -16.63 -16.09 21.34
C SER A 14 -15.37 -15.60 22.04
N GLU A 15 -14.83 -16.39 22.97
CA GLU A 15 -13.54 -16.11 23.62
C GLU A 15 -12.38 -16.04 22.61
N ALA A 16 -12.44 -16.85 21.54
CA ALA A 16 -11.44 -16.85 20.48
C ALA A 16 -11.45 -15.53 19.69
N ASP A 17 -12.64 -15.02 19.37
CA ASP A 17 -12.80 -13.74 18.65
C ASP A 17 -12.40 -12.56 19.54
N GLN A 18 -12.76 -12.59 20.82
CA GLN A 18 -12.32 -11.60 21.79
C GLN A 18 -10.79 -11.59 21.94
N ALA A 19 -10.14 -12.75 21.88
CA ALA A 19 -8.67 -12.83 21.93
C ALA A 19 -8.02 -12.18 20.69
N ILE A 20 -8.65 -12.29 19.52
CA ILE A 20 -8.20 -11.59 18.31
C ILE A 20 -8.36 -10.08 18.49
N VAL A 21 -9.53 -9.60 18.94
CA VAL A 21 -9.75 -8.16 19.19
C VAL A 21 -8.71 -7.59 20.14
N ARG A 22 -8.38 -8.29 21.23
CA ARG A 22 -7.31 -7.87 22.15
C ARG A 22 -5.97 -7.70 21.44
N ARG A 23 -5.55 -8.65 20.60
CA ARG A 23 -4.31 -8.52 19.81
C ARG A 23 -4.34 -7.31 18.87
N VAL A 24 -5.48 -7.04 18.22
CA VAL A 24 -5.62 -5.86 17.36
C VAL A 24 -5.50 -4.57 18.16
N GLN A 25 -6.15 -4.50 19.32
CA GLN A 25 -6.08 -3.35 20.22
C GLN A 25 -4.67 -3.13 20.79
N GLU A 26 -4.01 -4.19 21.24
CA GLU A 26 -2.63 -4.16 21.74
C GLU A 26 -1.66 -3.61 20.68
N ARG A 27 -1.79 -4.03 19.42
CA ARG A 27 -0.98 -3.52 18.31
C ARG A 27 -1.20 -2.02 18.07
N ARG A 28 -2.44 -1.52 18.25
CA ARG A 28 -2.80 -0.11 18.03
C ARG A 28 -2.50 0.78 19.23
N ALA A 29 -2.42 0.21 20.43
CA ALA A 29 -2.17 0.94 21.66
C ALA A 29 -3.06 2.20 21.75
N GLU A 30 -2.46 3.36 22.03
CA GLU A 30 -3.16 4.64 22.21
C GLU A 30 -3.83 5.17 20.93
N GLN A 31 -3.48 4.66 19.75
CA GLN A 31 -4.05 5.10 18.47
C GLN A 31 -5.49 4.61 18.28
N GLY A 32 -5.90 3.57 19.02
CA GLY A 32 -7.22 2.97 18.90
C GLY A 32 -7.43 2.20 17.58
N LEU A 33 -8.60 1.57 17.46
CA LEU A 33 -8.98 0.84 16.25
C LEU A 33 -9.25 1.82 15.10
N GLN A 34 -8.64 1.55 13.95
CA GLN A 34 -8.87 2.30 12.71
C GLN A 34 -10.06 1.72 11.92
N GLU A 35 -10.53 2.45 10.91
CA GLU A 35 -11.61 2.04 10.01
C GLU A 35 -11.31 0.69 9.35
N LEU A 36 -10.07 0.45 8.92
CA LEU A 36 -9.65 -0.85 8.39
C LEU A 36 -9.77 -1.98 9.43
N ASP A 37 -9.43 -1.71 10.69
CA ASP A 37 -9.54 -2.72 11.76
C ASP A 37 -11.01 -3.07 11.99
N LEU A 38 -11.88 -2.06 12.05
CA LEU A 38 -13.33 -2.25 12.22
C LEU A 38 -13.97 -2.94 11.01
N ALA A 39 -13.47 -2.71 9.79
CA ALA A 39 -13.92 -3.41 8.60
C ALA A 39 -13.49 -4.89 8.60
N LEU A 40 -12.23 -5.19 8.95
CA LEU A 40 -11.71 -6.55 9.00
C LEU A 40 -12.37 -7.38 10.10
N LEU A 41 -12.73 -6.77 11.23
CA LEU A 41 -13.34 -7.45 12.37
C LEU A 41 -14.74 -8.00 12.09
N HIS A 42 -15.37 -7.70 10.94
CA HIS A 42 -16.50 -8.51 10.45
C HIS A 42 -16.14 -10.00 10.31
N SER A 43 -14.85 -10.32 10.17
CA SER A 43 -14.31 -11.67 10.25
C SER A 43 -13.02 -11.67 11.09
N PRO A 44 -13.10 -11.94 12.41
CA PRO A 44 -11.92 -11.97 13.27
C PRO A 44 -10.78 -12.87 12.76
N PRO A 45 -11.02 -14.09 12.23
CA PRO A 45 -9.94 -14.90 11.66
C PRO A 45 -9.22 -14.23 10.48
N VAL A 46 -9.96 -13.50 9.63
CA VAL A 46 -9.35 -12.72 8.54
C VAL A 46 -8.54 -11.56 9.10
N ALA A 47 -9.07 -10.83 10.08
CA ALA A 47 -8.35 -9.73 10.74
C ALA A 47 -7.02 -10.19 11.36
N ASP A 48 -7.00 -11.35 12.01
CA ASP A 48 -5.80 -11.89 12.65
C ASP A 48 -4.72 -12.30 11.64
N GLY A 49 -5.12 -13.06 10.60
CA GLY A 49 -4.21 -13.45 9.52
C GLY A 49 -3.67 -12.24 8.75
N TRP A 50 -4.53 -11.27 8.47
CA TRP A 50 -4.17 -10.00 7.83
C TRP A 50 -3.12 -9.24 8.64
N ASN A 51 -3.33 -9.11 9.95
CA ASN A 51 -2.39 -8.42 10.83
C ASN A 51 -1.05 -9.15 10.95
N SER A 52 -1.05 -10.49 10.98
CA SER A 52 0.17 -11.29 11.00
C SER A 52 0.99 -11.12 9.71
N PHE A 53 0.35 -11.31 8.55
CA PHE A 53 1.01 -11.22 7.25
C PHE A 53 1.51 -9.80 6.96
N LEU A 54 0.65 -8.78 7.06
CA LEU A 54 1.07 -7.40 6.80
C LEU A 54 2.00 -6.85 7.87
N GLY A 55 1.90 -7.35 9.10
CA GLY A 55 2.89 -7.09 10.15
C GLY A 55 4.28 -7.55 9.73
N ALA A 56 4.41 -8.75 9.14
CA ALA A 56 5.69 -9.21 8.61
C ALA A 56 6.25 -8.29 7.51
N ILE A 57 5.42 -7.90 6.54
CA ILE A 57 5.81 -7.00 5.44
C ILE A 57 6.30 -5.64 5.98
N ARG A 58 5.63 -5.06 6.97
CA ARG A 58 5.95 -3.72 7.48
C ARG A 58 7.09 -3.66 8.50
N SER A 59 7.46 -4.76 9.15
CA SER A 59 8.44 -4.69 10.26
C SER A 59 9.48 -5.80 10.30
N ARG A 60 9.40 -6.83 9.44
CA ARG A 60 10.29 -7.99 9.49
C ARG A 60 11.01 -8.31 8.17
N THR A 61 10.89 -7.44 7.18
CA THR A 61 11.64 -7.49 5.92
C THR A 61 12.97 -6.72 6.02
N SER A 62 13.87 -6.96 5.08
CA SER A 62 15.14 -6.23 4.92
C SER A 62 15.03 -4.92 4.12
N LEU A 63 13.92 -4.69 3.41
CA LEU A 63 13.70 -3.43 2.66
C LEU A 63 13.73 -2.20 3.57
N SER A 64 14.38 -1.13 3.08
CA SER A 64 14.32 0.18 3.73
C SER A 64 12.88 0.72 3.74
N ALA A 65 12.56 1.55 4.72
CA ALA A 65 11.26 2.21 4.80
C ALA A 65 10.99 3.02 3.52
N SER A 66 11.98 3.76 3.00
CA SER A 66 11.78 4.55 1.76
C SER A 66 11.35 3.68 0.57
N LEU A 67 12.03 2.56 0.31
CA LEU A 67 11.69 1.69 -0.81
C LEU A 67 10.35 0.96 -0.60
N ARG A 68 10.11 0.46 0.62
CA ARG A 68 8.84 -0.21 0.94
C ARG A 68 7.67 0.74 0.79
N GLU A 69 7.73 1.91 1.42
CA GLU A 69 6.63 2.89 1.37
C GLU A 69 6.48 3.51 -0.03
N THR A 70 7.55 3.59 -0.83
CA THR A 70 7.47 3.94 -2.27
C THR A 70 6.62 2.94 -3.04
N ALA A 71 6.85 1.64 -2.86
CA ALA A 71 6.05 0.60 -3.50
C ALA A 71 4.57 0.70 -3.08
N ILE A 72 4.32 0.85 -1.77
CA ILE A 72 2.97 0.95 -1.20
C ILE A 72 2.23 2.19 -1.74
N CYS A 73 2.85 3.36 -1.65
CA CYS A 73 2.24 4.60 -2.14
C CYS A 73 1.94 4.53 -3.64
N ARG A 74 2.81 3.86 -4.42
CA ARG A 74 2.55 3.67 -5.85
C ARG A 74 1.38 2.72 -6.12
N VAL A 75 1.24 1.62 -5.36
CA VAL A 75 0.06 0.74 -5.43
C VAL A 75 -1.22 1.51 -5.12
N ALA A 76 -1.20 2.35 -4.08
CA ALA A 76 -2.34 3.18 -3.69
C ALA A 76 -2.78 4.11 -4.83
N VAL A 77 -1.83 4.83 -5.44
CA VAL A 77 -2.08 5.72 -6.59
C VAL A 77 -2.67 4.96 -7.78
N LEU A 78 -2.05 3.85 -8.18
CA LEU A 78 -2.49 3.08 -9.36
C LEU A 78 -3.88 2.47 -9.20
N ASN A 79 -4.28 2.15 -7.96
CA ASN A 79 -5.57 1.57 -7.64
C ASN A 79 -6.61 2.59 -7.16
N CYS A 80 -6.27 3.89 -7.10
CA CYS A 80 -7.09 4.94 -6.48
C CYS A 80 -7.51 4.58 -5.04
N ALA A 81 -6.64 3.90 -4.29
CA ALA A 81 -6.88 3.50 -2.91
C ALA A 81 -6.45 4.61 -1.95
N TRP A 82 -7.22 5.70 -1.88
CA TRP A 82 -6.81 6.91 -1.15
C TRP A 82 -6.72 6.72 0.37
N TYR A 83 -7.48 5.79 0.95
CA TYR A 83 -7.28 5.41 2.36
C TYR A 83 -5.88 4.80 2.59
N GLU A 84 -5.39 3.97 1.67
CA GLU A 84 -4.03 3.41 1.73
C GLU A 84 -2.99 4.53 1.63
N TRP A 85 -3.16 5.43 0.66
CA TRP A 85 -2.30 6.59 0.49
C TRP A 85 -2.23 7.45 1.77
N MET A 86 -3.39 7.77 2.36
CA MET A 86 -3.49 8.58 3.58
C MET A 86 -2.72 7.98 4.75
N GLN A 87 -2.70 6.65 4.88
CA GLN A 87 -1.96 5.96 5.94
C GLN A 87 -0.45 5.85 5.64
N HIS A 88 -0.06 5.75 4.37
CA HIS A 88 1.30 5.38 3.97
C HIS A 88 2.17 6.55 3.47
N ALA A 89 1.59 7.56 2.82
CA ALA A 89 2.33 8.73 2.38
C ALA A 89 3.02 9.49 3.53
N PRO A 90 2.41 9.64 4.74
CA PRO A 90 3.12 10.21 5.89
C PRO A 90 4.34 9.38 6.33
N LEU A 91 4.28 8.05 6.20
CA LEU A 91 5.40 7.16 6.54
C LEU A 91 6.55 7.32 5.54
N LEU A 92 6.25 7.44 4.25
CA LEU A 92 7.26 7.72 3.23
C LEU A 92 7.93 9.08 3.48
N ARG A 93 7.14 10.13 3.75
CA ARG A 93 7.66 11.45 4.10
C ARG A 93 8.53 11.43 5.36
N ALA A 94 8.13 10.67 6.36
CA ALA A 94 8.87 10.57 7.64
C ALA A 94 10.27 9.94 7.49
N THR A 95 10.57 9.27 6.37
CA THR A 95 11.93 8.78 6.09
C THR A 95 12.93 9.93 5.88
N GLY A 96 12.47 11.08 5.40
CA GLY A 96 13.31 12.22 5.02
C GLY A 96 14.19 11.98 3.78
N GLU A 97 14.08 10.81 3.14
CA GLU A 97 14.89 10.44 1.96
C GLU A 97 14.36 11.10 0.68
N LEU A 98 13.02 11.21 0.56
CA LEU A 98 12.32 11.83 -0.56
C LEU A 98 11.68 13.16 -0.17
N ASP A 99 11.57 14.10 -1.12
CA ASP A 99 10.89 15.38 -0.92
C ASP A 99 9.51 15.44 -1.62
N GLU A 100 8.79 16.56 -1.50
CA GLU A 100 7.44 16.68 -2.09
C GLU A 100 7.45 16.61 -3.62
N ARG A 101 8.56 16.96 -4.29
CA ARG A 101 8.67 16.78 -5.75
C ARG A 101 8.73 15.29 -6.09
N ASP A 102 9.40 14.48 -5.28
CA ASP A 102 9.40 13.03 -5.44
C ASP A 102 8.02 12.41 -5.17
N MET A 103 7.32 12.90 -4.14
CA MET A 103 5.93 12.49 -3.86
C MET A 103 5.01 12.81 -5.04
N GLU A 104 5.11 14.03 -5.58
CA GLU A 104 4.37 14.43 -6.78
C GLU A 104 4.72 13.56 -7.98
N TYR A 105 5.99 13.22 -8.17
CA TYR A 105 6.41 12.29 -9.21
C TYR A 105 5.74 10.92 -9.06
N ILE A 106 5.69 10.34 -7.85
CA ILE A 106 5.03 9.06 -7.59
C ILE A 106 3.53 9.10 -7.95
N VAL A 107 2.87 10.22 -7.65
CA VAL A 107 1.44 10.43 -7.93
C VAL A 107 1.18 10.62 -9.43
N ARG A 108 1.93 11.50 -10.08
CA ARG A 108 1.60 11.98 -11.42
C ARG A 108 2.33 11.25 -12.55
N ARG A 109 3.36 10.44 -12.25
CA ARG A 109 4.07 9.69 -13.30
C ARG A 109 3.13 8.73 -14.02
N ARG A 110 3.23 8.72 -15.35
CA ARG A 110 2.57 7.71 -16.20
C ARG A 110 3.13 6.33 -15.88
N SER A 111 2.23 5.37 -15.76
CA SER A 111 2.61 3.96 -15.70
C SER A 111 3.13 3.53 -17.07
N LYS A 112 4.17 2.68 -17.09
CA LYS A 112 4.64 2.01 -18.32
C LYS A 112 3.77 0.80 -18.73
N SER A 113 2.70 0.57 -17.97
CA SER A 113 1.71 -0.48 -18.19
C SER A 113 1.06 -0.40 -19.57
N GLN A 114 0.73 -1.56 -20.14
CA GLN A 114 -0.07 -1.64 -21.37
C GLN A 114 -1.55 -1.34 -21.09
N THR A 115 -1.99 -1.59 -19.85
CA THR A 115 -3.36 -1.32 -19.40
C THR A 115 -3.50 0.12 -18.93
N GLN A 116 -4.55 0.82 -19.40
CA GLN A 116 -4.99 2.10 -18.84
C GLN A 116 -6.20 1.87 -17.94
N ARG A 117 -6.21 2.49 -16.76
CA ARG A 117 -7.37 2.48 -15.86
C ARG A 117 -7.99 3.89 -15.79
N PRO A 118 -9.33 4.01 -15.85
CA PRO A 118 -9.98 5.29 -15.63
C PRO A 118 -9.69 5.83 -14.21
N GLY A 119 -9.60 7.15 -14.06
CA GLY A 119 -9.48 7.80 -12.74
C GLY A 119 -8.07 7.89 -12.15
N GLY A 120 -7.02 7.50 -12.89
CA GLY A 120 -5.65 7.68 -12.44
C GLY A 120 -5.21 9.15 -12.39
N THR A 121 -4.23 9.45 -11.52
CA THR A 121 -3.65 10.79 -11.34
C THR A 121 -2.53 11.14 -12.31
N ALA A 122 -2.26 10.27 -13.30
CA ALA A 122 -1.20 10.47 -14.26
C ALA A 122 -1.50 11.67 -15.17
N THR A 123 -0.51 12.55 -15.38
CA THR A 123 -0.66 13.72 -16.26
C THR A 123 -0.05 13.46 -17.64
N GLU A 124 -0.29 14.35 -18.61
CA GLU A 124 0.38 14.34 -19.91
C GLU A 124 1.77 14.99 -19.90
N GLU A 125 2.13 15.61 -18.79
CA GLU A 125 3.41 16.29 -18.62
C GLU A 125 4.54 15.28 -18.44
N ASN A 126 5.66 15.54 -19.12
CA ASN A 126 6.90 14.81 -18.88
C ASN A 126 7.49 15.29 -17.55
N LEU A 127 7.18 14.56 -16.48
CA LEU A 127 7.78 14.78 -15.17
C LEU A 127 9.12 14.05 -15.11
N GLU A 128 10.17 14.77 -14.76
CA GLU A 128 11.49 14.20 -14.53
C GLU A 128 11.71 13.92 -13.04
N PRO A 129 12.19 12.72 -12.67
CA PRO A 129 12.49 12.41 -11.28
C PRO A 129 13.56 13.34 -10.72
N SER A 130 13.51 13.62 -9.42
CA SER A 130 14.61 14.33 -8.76
C SER A 130 15.82 13.39 -8.58
N SER A 131 16.96 13.94 -8.19
CA SER A 131 18.15 13.15 -7.86
C SER A 131 18.01 12.28 -6.59
N ARG A 132 17.00 12.54 -5.75
CA ARG A 132 16.69 11.74 -4.55
C ARG A 132 16.01 10.41 -4.88
N LEU A 133 15.23 10.39 -5.96
CA LEU A 133 14.69 9.16 -6.54
C LEU A 133 15.82 8.37 -7.22
N THR A 134 16.52 7.59 -6.41
CA THR A 134 17.62 6.74 -6.89
C THR A 134 17.13 5.69 -7.89
N GLU A 135 18.07 5.07 -8.60
CA GLU A 135 17.80 3.99 -9.54
C GLU A 135 17.01 2.83 -8.89
N LYS A 136 17.23 2.56 -7.60
CA LYS A 136 16.46 1.59 -6.83
C LYS A 136 14.98 1.98 -6.69
N HIS A 137 14.69 3.26 -6.42
CA HIS A 137 13.30 3.74 -6.34
C HIS A 137 12.61 3.63 -7.69
N LEU A 138 13.28 4.04 -8.77
CA LEU A 138 12.73 3.99 -10.12
C LEU A 138 12.45 2.55 -10.58
N ALA A 139 13.34 1.60 -10.25
CA ALA A 139 13.12 0.18 -10.53
C ALA A 139 11.94 -0.40 -9.74
N VAL A 140 11.80 -0.04 -8.46
CA VAL A 140 10.64 -0.43 -7.64
C VAL A 140 9.33 0.15 -8.21
N LEU A 141 9.34 1.40 -8.66
CA LEU A 141 8.17 2.04 -9.27
C LEU A 141 7.76 1.35 -10.59
N ASP A 142 8.70 1.04 -11.47
CA ASP A 142 8.43 0.31 -12.72
C ASP A 142 7.95 -1.12 -12.47
N TYR A 143 8.55 -1.82 -11.50
CA TYR A 143 8.11 -3.16 -11.09
C TYR A 143 6.69 -3.14 -10.49
N THR A 144 6.40 -2.14 -9.66
CA THR A 144 5.08 -1.94 -9.05
C THR A 144 4.01 -1.66 -10.10
N ASP A 145 4.34 -0.85 -11.12
CA ASP A 145 3.46 -0.57 -12.26
C ASP A 145 3.05 -1.88 -12.96
N GLY A 146 4.03 -2.70 -13.36
CA GLY A 146 3.78 -3.96 -14.08
C GLY A 146 2.96 -4.96 -13.24
N MET A 147 3.35 -5.19 -11.99
CA MET A 147 2.62 -6.11 -11.10
C MET A 147 1.18 -5.65 -10.81
N THR A 148 0.96 -4.35 -10.70
CA THR A 148 -0.34 -3.80 -10.27
C THR A 148 -1.33 -3.68 -11.41
N MET A 149 -0.85 -3.21 -12.57
CA MET A 149 -1.70 -2.89 -13.71
C MET A 149 -1.89 -4.08 -14.64
N ASP A 150 -0.80 -4.78 -14.95
CA ASP A 150 -0.76 -5.85 -15.96
C ASP A 150 -0.66 -7.25 -15.35
N VAL A 151 -0.34 -7.37 -14.05
CA VAL A 151 -0.01 -8.61 -13.31
C VAL A 151 1.27 -9.30 -13.81
N THR A 152 1.51 -9.28 -15.12
CA THR A 152 2.72 -9.76 -15.77
C THR A 152 3.75 -8.64 -15.82
N VAL A 153 4.95 -8.90 -15.31
CA VAL A 153 6.07 -7.96 -15.35
C VAL A 153 6.92 -8.26 -16.59
N PRO A 154 7.21 -7.27 -17.46
CA PRO A 154 8.12 -7.47 -18.58
C PRO A 154 9.53 -7.89 -18.14
N ASP A 155 10.18 -8.78 -18.90
CA ASP A 155 11.51 -9.31 -18.57
C ASP A 155 12.53 -8.19 -18.35
N GLU A 156 12.52 -7.14 -19.18
CA GLU A 156 13.41 -5.99 -19.04
C GLU A 156 13.24 -5.25 -17.70
N VAL A 157 12.02 -5.19 -17.15
CA VAL A 157 11.73 -4.58 -15.85
C VAL A 157 12.24 -5.48 -14.73
N PHE A 158 12.02 -6.79 -14.85
CA PHE A 158 12.51 -7.75 -13.87
C PHE A 158 14.04 -7.82 -13.84
N GLU A 159 14.71 -7.84 -14.99
CA GLU A 159 16.16 -7.87 -15.09
C GLU A 159 16.79 -6.59 -14.53
N ARG A 160 16.16 -5.43 -14.75
CA ARG A 160 16.58 -4.17 -14.10
C ARG A 160 16.46 -4.25 -12.58
N LEU A 161 15.38 -4.82 -12.06
CA LEU A 161 15.22 -5.03 -10.62
C LEU A 161 16.30 -5.98 -10.08
N ARG A 162 16.54 -7.10 -10.79
CA ARG A 162 17.54 -8.11 -10.46
C ARG A 162 18.97 -7.56 -10.40
N ALA A 163 19.29 -6.60 -11.25
CA ALA A 163 20.60 -5.95 -11.25
C ALA A 163 20.87 -5.09 -10.00
N LEU A 164 19.82 -4.69 -9.26
CA LEU A 164 19.90 -3.72 -8.16
C LEU A 164 19.65 -4.33 -6.77
N PHE A 165 19.00 -5.49 -6.71
CA PHE A 165 18.50 -6.10 -5.48
C PHE A 165 18.93 -7.56 -5.37
N SER A 166 19.15 -8.01 -4.14
CA SER A 166 19.33 -9.43 -3.83
C SER A 166 18.04 -10.21 -4.06
N GLU A 167 18.14 -11.53 -4.23
CA GLU A 167 16.97 -12.41 -4.38
C GLU A 167 15.97 -12.26 -3.22
N ARG A 168 16.48 -12.09 -2.00
CA ARG A 168 15.66 -11.83 -0.81
C ARG A 168 14.88 -10.53 -0.94
N GLU A 169 15.55 -9.43 -1.29
CA GLU A 169 14.90 -8.14 -1.48
C GLU A 169 13.86 -8.20 -2.61
N ILE A 170 14.13 -8.91 -3.71
CA ILE A 170 13.16 -9.09 -4.80
C ILE A 170 11.90 -9.81 -4.31
N VAL A 171 12.05 -10.89 -3.53
CA VAL A 171 10.90 -11.57 -2.91
C VAL A 171 10.13 -10.63 -1.97
N GLU A 172 10.83 -9.85 -1.15
CA GLU A 172 10.22 -8.89 -0.23
C GLU A 172 9.50 -7.74 -0.97
N ILE A 173 10.05 -7.23 -2.07
CA ILE A 173 9.42 -6.20 -2.93
C ILE A 173 8.16 -6.80 -3.56
N THR A 174 8.26 -7.99 -4.14
CA THR A 174 7.14 -8.72 -4.76
C THR A 174 6.03 -8.98 -3.75
N ALA A 175 6.38 -9.45 -2.55
CA ALA A 175 5.43 -9.69 -1.47
C ALA A 175 4.78 -8.38 -0.98
N THR A 176 5.54 -7.28 -0.92
CA THR A 176 5.01 -5.95 -0.57
C THR A 176 3.99 -5.48 -1.60
N VAL A 177 4.35 -5.49 -2.89
CA VAL A 177 3.44 -5.06 -3.97
C VAL A 177 2.20 -5.94 -4.03
N GLY A 178 2.34 -7.26 -3.91
CA GLY A 178 1.22 -8.20 -3.90
C GLY A 178 0.32 -8.02 -2.68
N ALA A 179 0.91 -7.85 -1.49
CA ALA A 179 0.15 -7.62 -0.26
C ALA A 179 -0.65 -6.32 -0.33
N TYR A 180 -0.07 -5.24 -0.82
CA TYR A 180 -0.78 -3.97 -0.92
C TYR A 180 -1.77 -3.92 -2.08
N ASN A 181 -1.57 -4.74 -3.13
CA ASN A 181 -2.62 -5.01 -4.11
C ASN A 181 -3.83 -5.75 -3.49
N CYS A 182 -3.61 -6.59 -2.48
CA CYS A 182 -4.70 -7.19 -1.70
C CYS A 182 -5.38 -6.14 -0.81
N VAL A 183 -4.60 -5.31 -0.12
CA VAL A 183 -5.09 -4.20 0.72
C VAL A 183 -5.96 -3.24 -0.10
N SER A 184 -5.43 -2.70 -1.19
CA SER A 184 -6.12 -1.74 -2.05
C SER A 184 -7.46 -2.27 -2.56
N ARG A 185 -7.51 -3.55 -2.98
CA ARG A 185 -8.74 -4.21 -3.43
C ARG A 185 -9.76 -4.32 -2.31
N PHE A 186 -9.35 -4.65 -1.10
CA PHE A 186 -10.24 -4.68 0.06
C PHE A 186 -10.79 -3.29 0.39
N LEU A 187 -9.90 -2.30 0.49
CA LEU A 187 -10.23 -0.91 0.82
C LEU A 187 -11.20 -0.31 -0.21
N VAL A 188 -10.88 -0.39 -1.50
CA VAL A 188 -11.69 0.20 -2.56
C VAL A 188 -13.01 -0.55 -2.75
N ALA A 189 -13.00 -1.88 -2.75
CA ALA A 189 -14.22 -2.65 -2.96
C ALA A 189 -15.27 -2.39 -1.87
N LEU A 190 -14.81 -2.19 -0.64
CA LEU A 190 -15.67 -1.91 0.51
C LEU A 190 -15.80 -0.42 0.83
N ASP A 191 -15.06 0.47 0.16
CA ASP A 191 -15.03 1.91 0.44
C ASP A 191 -14.62 2.22 1.89
N VAL A 192 -13.62 1.52 2.41
CA VAL A 192 -13.10 1.74 3.77
C VAL A 192 -12.58 3.18 3.91
N GLY A 193 -13.00 3.85 4.97
CA GLY A 193 -12.72 5.27 5.22
C GLY A 193 -13.51 6.24 4.34
N GLU A 194 -14.46 5.76 3.53
CA GLU A 194 -15.34 6.60 2.69
C GLU A 194 -14.56 7.43 1.65
N LYS A 195 -13.44 6.88 1.17
CA LYS A 195 -12.44 7.58 0.36
C LYS A 195 -12.58 7.39 -1.16
N ASN A 196 -13.54 6.60 -1.64
CA ASN A 196 -13.65 6.32 -3.08
C ASN A 196 -14.12 7.50 -3.93
N ALA A 197 -14.70 8.54 -3.33
CA ALA A 197 -15.11 9.76 -4.04
C ALA A 197 -13.93 10.69 -4.36
N ASP A 198 -12.80 10.49 -3.68
CA ASP A 198 -11.63 11.35 -3.83
C ASP A 198 -10.98 11.11 -5.18
N THR A 199 -10.54 12.19 -5.80
CA THR A 199 -9.91 12.17 -7.14
C THR A 199 -8.39 12.33 -7.08
N GLY A 200 -7.83 12.36 -5.87
CA GLY A 200 -6.40 12.58 -5.67
C GLY A 200 -5.95 12.43 -4.21
N PRO A 201 -4.63 12.51 -3.98
CA PRO A 201 -3.98 12.25 -2.70
C PRO A 201 -4.27 13.26 -1.58
N ASP A 202 -4.74 14.46 -1.92
CA ASP A 202 -4.91 15.60 -1.00
C ASP A 202 -6.40 15.97 -0.77
N GLN A 203 -7.33 15.04 -1.04
CA GLN A 203 -8.78 15.21 -0.87
C GLN A 203 -9.31 14.42 0.34
#